data_AF-A0AAP0H7Q1-F1
#
_entry.id   AF-A0AAP0H7Q1-F1
#
_cell.length_a   1.000
_cell.length_b   1.000
_cell.length_c   1.000
_cell.angle_alpha   90.00
_cell.angle_beta   90.00
_cell.angle_gamma   90.00
#
_symmetry.space_group_name_H-M   'P 1'
#
loop_
_entity.id
_entity.type
_entity.pdbx_description
1 polymer ?
#
loop_
_entity_poly.entity_id
_entity_poly.type
_entity_poly.pdbx_seq_one_letter_code
_entity_poly.pdbx_strand_id
1 'polypeptide(L)'
;MVIGHECAGVIEEVGSKVKDLVAGDRVALEPGISCWKCTHCKQGRYNLCPDMKFFATPPVHGSLANQVVHPADLCFKLPENVSLEEGAMCEPLSVGVHACRRADIGPETNVLVMGAGPIGLVTMLAARAFGAPRILIVDVDDSRLTVAKDLGADAVIKVSTNIQDVDVEVGLIQKAMGGGIDVSFDCAGFNKTMTTALTATRPGGKVCLVGMGHHEMTVPLTPAAAREVDVVGIFRYKNTWPLCLEFLRSGKIDVKPLITHRFGFSQKEVEEAFETSARGGNAIKVMFNL
;
A
#
# COMPACT_ATOMS: atom_id res chain seq x y z
N MET A 1 24.93 0.46 -0.45
CA MET A 1 23.66 0.65 -1.19
C MET A 1 22.88 1.72 -0.47
N VAL A 2 22.41 2.77 -1.17
CA VAL A 2 21.46 3.75 -0.58
C VAL A 2 20.08 3.10 -0.49
N ILE A 3 19.35 3.34 0.60
CA ILE A 3 18.01 2.81 0.87
C ILE A 3 16.92 3.84 0.53
N GLY A 4 15.63 3.49 0.75
CA GLY A 4 14.48 4.35 0.48
C GLY A 4 13.95 4.22 -0.96
N HIS A 5 12.63 4.24 -1.12
CA HIS A 5 11.97 4.17 -2.43
C HIS A 5 10.65 4.96 -2.51
N GLU A 6 10.26 5.63 -1.44
CA GLU A 6 9.03 6.41 -1.34
C GLU A 6 9.44 7.87 -1.16
N CYS A 7 9.42 8.65 -2.24
CA CYS A 7 10.00 9.99 -2.21
C CYS A 7 9.29 10.99 -3.11
N ALA A 8 9.45 12.26 -2.73
CA ALA A 8 9.12 13.42 -3.52
C ALA A 8 10.20 14.48 -3.29
N GLY A 9 10.35 15.40 -4.24
CA GLY A 9 11.35 16.45 -4.17
C GLY A 9 11.05 17.61 -5.11
N VAL A 10 12.02 18.52 -5.22
CA VAL A 10 11.98 19.66 -6.14
C VAL A 10 13.01 19.42 -7.23
N ILE A 11 12.64 19.64 -8.48
CA ILE A 11 13.55 19.51 -9.60
C ILE A 11 14.61 20.62 -9.53
N GLU A 12 15.88 20.24 -9.50
CA GLU A 12 17.01 21.17 -9.61
C GLU A 12 17.42 21.39 -11.07
N GLU A 13 17.55 20.31 -11.84
CA GLU A 13 17.93 20.34 -13.26
C GLU A 13 17.13 19.29 -14.06
N VAL A 14 16.91 19.56 -15.35
CA VAL A 14 16.29 18.61 -16.28
C VAL A 14 17.22 18.33 -17.47
N GLY A 15 17.20 17.08 -17.95
CA GLY A 15 17.95 16.72 -19.16
C GLY A 15 17.42 17.43 -20.41
N SER A 16 18.28 17.65 -21.41
CA SER A 16 18.00 18.45 -22.62
C SER A 16 16.81 17.99 -23.48
N LYS A 17 16.32 16.76 -23.29
CA LYS A 17 15.15 16.20 -24.00
C LYS A 17 13.85 16.28 -23.21
N VAL A 18 13.90 16.69 -21.95
CA VAL A 18 12.72 16.86 -21.09
C VAL A 18 12.04 18.18 -21.46
N LYS A 19 10.74 18.14 -21.74
CA LYS A 19 9.95 19.30 -22.18
C LYS A 19 8.82 19.69 -21.22
N ASP A 20 8.31 18.72 -20.46
CA ASP A 20 7.08 18.86 -19.67
C ASP A 20 7.35 19.10 -18.16
N LEU A 21 8.63 19.16 -17.76
CA LEU A 21 9.09 19.43 -16.40
C LEU A 21 10.21 20.46 -16.44
N VAL A 22 10.28 21.32 -15.42
CA VAL A 22 11.30 22.38 -15.30
C VAL A 22 11.85 22.46 -13.87
N ALA A 23 13.01 23.10 -13.71
CA ALA A 23 13.56 23.40 -12.39
C ALA A 23 12.54 24.17 -11.53
N GLY A 24 12.44 23.82 -10.25
CA GLY A 24 11.47 24.34 -9.30
C GLY A 24 10.16 23.56 -9.22
N ASP A 25 9.86 22.68 -10.19
CA ASP A 25 8.68 21.82 -10.09
C ASP A 25 8.81 20.84 -8.92
N ARG A 26 7.74 20.71 -8.13
CA ARG A 26 7.62 19.67 -7.10
C ARG A 26 7.12 18.39 -7.76
N VAL A 27 7.78 17.27 -7.51
CA VAL A 27 7.46 15.97 -8.12
C VAL A 27 7.48 14.85 -7.09
N ALA A 28 6.63 13.84 -7.28
CA ALA A 28 6.78 12.54 -6.65
C ALA A 28 7.28 11.51 -7.67
N LEU A 29 8.10 10.56 -7.22
CA LEU A 29 8.86 9.68 -8.13
C LEU A 29 8.35 8.25 -8.06
N GLU A 30 7.91 7.69 -9.20
CA GLU A 30 7.62 6.26 -9.32
C GLU A 30 8.95 5.47 -9.35
N PRO A 31 9.29 4.70 -8.30
CA PRO A 31 10.65 4.16 -8.13
C PRO A 31 11.02 3.02 -9.09
N GLY A 32 10.06 2.48 -9.84
CA GLY A 32 10.25 1.31 -10.70
C GLY A 32 10.53 1.66 -12.16
N ILE A 33 11.79 1.54 -12.58
CA ILE A 33 12.20 1.76 -13.96
C ILE A 33 12.16 0.43 -14.73
N SER A 34 11.15 0.29 -15.59
CA SER A 34 10.98 -0.89 -16.45
C SER A 34 11.82 -0.79 -17.74
N CYS A 35 12.00 -1.91 -18.45
CA CYS A 35 12.77 -1.92 -19.70
C CYS A 35 12.02 -1.41 -20.94
N TRP A 36 10.69 -1.25 -20.84
CA TRP A 36 9.79 -0.84 -21.92
C TRP A 36 9.78 -1.68 -23.20
N LYS A 37 10.54 -2.77 -23.27
CA LYS A 37 10.69 -3.62 -24.48
C LYS A 37 10.18 -5.06 -24.32
N CYS A 38 10.09 -5.58 -23.10
CA CYS A 38 9.66 -6.95 -22.83
C CYS A 38 8.15 -7.14 -23.03
N THR A 39 7.70 -8.40 -23.06
CA THR A 39 6.29 -8.76 -23.24
C THR A 39 5.39 -8.14 -22.17
N HIS A 40 5.80 -8.17 -20.90
CA HIS A 40 5.01 -7.57 -19.81
C HIS A 40 4.85 -6.06 -19.97
N CYS A 41 5.92 -5.34 -20.34
CA CYS A 41 5.83 -3.90 -20.60
C CYS A 41 4.87 -3.60 -21.76
N LYS A 42 5.01 -4.33 -22.88
CA LYS A 42 4.14 -4.16 -24.06
C LYS A 42 2.67 -4.48 -23.80
N GLN A 43 2.37 -5.34 -22.83
CA GLN A 43 1.02 -5.66 -22.37
C GLN A 43 0.49 -4.68 -21.31
N GLY A 44 1.22 -3.61 -20.99
CA GLY A 44 0.85 -2.68 -19.93
C GLY A 44 0.93 -3.30 -18.52
N ARG A 45 1.78 -4.31 -18.32
CA ARG A 45 2.10 -4.96 -17.04
C ARG A 45 3.56 -4.71 -16.64
N TYR A 46 4.03 -3.48 -16.82
CA TYR A 46 5.44 -3.12 -16.63
C TYR A 46 5.95 -3.36 -15.20
N ASN A 47 5.06 -3.42 -14.21
CA ASN A 47 5.39 -3.78 -12.82
C ASN A 47 5.95 -5.21 -12.68
N LEU A 48 5.74 -6.06 -13.70
CA LEU A 48 6.27 -7.42 -13.80
C LEU A 48 7.46 -7.53 -14.76
N CYS A 49 8.08 -6.41 -15.11
CA CYS A 49 9.27 -6.41 -15.96
C CYS A 49 10.39 -7.24 -15.31
N PRO A 50 11.00 -8.23 -16.00
CA PRO A 50 12.10 -9.01 -15.45
C PRO A 50 13.36 -8.18 -15.25
N ASP A 51 13.56 -7.14 -16.08
CA ASP A 51 14.69 -6.21 -16.00
C ASP A 51 14.36 -4.96 -15.14
N MET A 52 13.40 -5.08 -14.21
CA MET A 52 12.98 -3.96 -13.37
C MET A 52 14.13 -3.44 -12.51
N LYS A 53 14.40 -2.13 -12.60
CA LYS A 53 15.29 -1.42 -11.67
C LYS A 53 14.43 -0.64 -10.69
N PHE A 54 14.36 -1.10 -9.44
CA PHE A 54 13.52 -0.49 -8.42
C PHE A 54 14.39 0.07 -7.30
N PHE A 55 14.12 1.30 -6.88
CA PHE A 55 14.86 1.94 -5.79
C PHE A 55 15.00 1.04 -4.55
N ALA A 56 16.19 1.04 -3.96
CA ALA A 56 16.57 0.23 -2.80
C ALA A 56 16.41 -1.29 -2.94
N THR A 57 16.23 -1.82 -4.16
CA THR A 57 16.31 -3.26 -4.44
C THR A 57 17.70 -3.57 -5.00
N PRO A 58 18.55 -4.36 -4.32
CA PRO A 58 19.90 -4.66 -4.80
C PRO A 58 19.91 -5.13 -6.26
N PRO A 59 20.80 -4.61 -7.13
CA PRO A 59 21.91 -3.68 -6.84
C PRO A 59 21.55 -2.18 -6.95
N VAL A 60 20.28 -1.83 -7.15
CA VAL A 60 19.82 -0.46 -7.44
C VAL A 60 19.80 0.38 -6.16
N HIS A 61 20.40 1.58 -6.21
CA HIS A 61 20.35 2.54 -5.11
C HIS A 61 18.95 3.14 -4.93
N GLY A 62 18.63 3.49 -3.69
CA GLY A 62 17.39 4.14 -3.30
C GLY A 62 17.45 5.66 -3.27
N SER A 63 16.45 6.24 -2.62
CA SER A 63 16.16 7.68 -2.63
C SER A 63 16.41 8.41 -1.31
N LEU A 64 16.91 7.74 -0.27
CA LEU A 64 17.30 8.39 0.98
C LEU A 64 18.66 9.09 0.81
N ALA A 65 18.65 10.18 0.03
CA ALA A 65 19.79 11.00 -0.34
C ALA A 65 19.33 12.43 -0.70
N ASN A 66 20.24 13.41 -0.61
CA ASN A 66 19.92 14.81 -0.92
C ASN A 66 19.59 15.06 -2.39
N GLN A 67 20.09 14.21 -3.30
CA GLN A 67 19.89 14.32 -4.74
C GLN A 67 19.73 12.93 -5.35
N VAL A 68 18.82 12.80 -6.31
CA VAL A 68 18.61 11.60 -7.12
C VAL A 68 18.37 11.99 -8.58
N VAL A 69 18.81 11.12 -9.50
CA VAL A 69 18.51 11.26 -10.93
C VAL A 69 17.49 10.19 -11.30
N HIS A 70 16.39 10.61 -11.95
CA HIS A 70 15.28 9.71 -12.29
C HIS A 70 14.71 10.02 -13.68
N PRO A 71 14.18 9.02 -14.43
CA PRO A 71 13.51 9.26 -15.70
C PRO A 71 12.32 10.20 -15.56
N ALA A 72 12.24 11.23 -16.41
CA ALA A 72 11.23 12.27 -16.33
C ALA A 72 9.79 11.76 -16.47
N ASP A 73 9.58 10.67 -17.20
CA ASP A 73 8.28 10.00 -17.37
C ASP A 73 7.78 9.30 -16.10
N LEU A 74 8.65 9.11 -15.11
CA LEU A 74 8.35 8.56 -13.79
C LEU A 74 8.37 9.65 -12.70
N CYS A 75 8.50 10.92 -13.08
CA CYS A 75 8.42 12.07 -12.19
C CYS A 75 7.06 12.75 -12.37
N PHE A 76 6.18 12.61 -11.39
CA PHE A 76 4.82 13.14 -11.46
C PHE A 76 4.74 14.48 -10.75
N LYS A 77 4.46 15.55 -11.51
CA LYS A 77 4.30 16.90 -10.97
C LYS A 77 3.17 16.95 -9.94
N LEU A 78 3.49 17.49 -8.76
CA LEU A 78 2.54 17.64 -7.68
C LEU A 78 1.62 18.84 -7.94
N PRO A 79 0.29 18.67 -7.76
CA PRO A 79 -0.64 19.80 -7.71
C PRO A 79 -0.26 20.81 -6.62
N GLU A 80 -0.70 22.06 -6.76
CA GLU A 80 -0.35 23.14 -5.83
C GLU A 80 -0.72 22.84 -4.38
N ASN A 81 -1.87 22.18 -4.16
CA ASN A 81 -2.38 21.83 -2.85
C ASN A 81 -1.89 20.47 -2.29
N VAL A 82 -0.96 19.80 -2.98
CA VAL A 82 -0.35 18.54 -2.52
C VAL A 82 1.09 18.82 -2.07
N SER A 83 1.37 18.53 -0.80
CA SER A 83 2.71 18.70 -0.20
C SER A 83 3.70 17.63 -0.66
N LEU A 84 5.00 17.85 -0.40
CA LEU A 84 6.03 16.83 -0.67
C LEU A 84 5.83 15.57 0.18
N GLU A 85 5.40 15.70 1.43
CA GLU A 85 5.11 14.55 2.30
C GLU A 85 3.95 13.70 1.74
N GLU A 86 2.89 14.34 1.23
CA GLU A 86 1.80 13.66 0.52
C GLU A 86 2.27 13.05 -0.81
N GLY A 87 3.16 13.73 -1.52
CA GLY A 87 3.84 13.21 -2.71
C GLY A 87 4.61 11.92 -2.42
N ALA A 88 5.40 11.87 -1.35
CA ALA A 88 6.12 10.66 -0.94
C ALA A 88 5.15 9.51 -0.59
N MET A 89 3.97 9.83 -0.05
CA MET A 89 2.90 8.86 0.22
C MET A 89 2.20 8.33 -1.04
N CYS A 90 2.47 8.87 -2.24
CA CYS A 90 1.93 8.31 -3.49
C CYS A 90 2.41 6.88 -3.78
N GLU A 91 3.61 6.52 -3.32
CA GLU A 91 4.17 5.18 -3.48
C GLU A 91 3.32 4.13 -2.71
N PRO A 92 3.15 4.23 -1.38
CA PRO A 92 2.34 3.24 -0.66
C PRO A 92 0.86 3.33 -1.03
N LEU A 93 0.33 4.54 -1.32
CA LEU A 93 -1.04 4.67 -1.79
C LEU A 93 -1.24 3.96 -3.14
N SER A 94 -0.25 3.99 -4.02
CA SER A 94 -0.29 3.26 -5.29
C SER A 94 -0.43 1.75 -5.10
N VAL A 95 0.14 1.17 -4.04
CA VAL A 95 -0.05 -0.24 -3.69
C VAL A 95 -1.53 -0.53 -3.38
N GLY A 96 -2.15 0.29 -2.53
CA GLY A 96 -3.57 0.17 -2.19
C GLY A 96 -4.49 0.37 -3.41
N VAL A 97 -4.21 1.37 -4.25
CA VAL A 97 -4.94 1.61 -5.50
C VAL A 97 -4.79 0.45 -6.48
N HIS A 98 -3.60 -0.12 -6.62
CA HIS A 98 -3.38 -1.28 -7.47
C HIS A 98 -4.10 -2.52 -6.95
N ALA A 99 -4.06 -2.76 -5.63
CA ALA A 99 -4.81 -3.84 -4.98
C ALA A 99 -6.31 -3.71 -5.26
N CYS A 100 -6.89 -2.53 -5.06
CA CYS A 100 -8.31 -2.28 -5.32
C CYS A 100 -8.69 -2.49 -6.78
N ARG A 101 -7.87 -2.02 -7.73
CA ARG A 101 -8.10 -2.25 -9.17
C ARG A 101 -8.02 -3.71 -9.56
N ARG A 102 -7.11 -4.48 -8.97
CA ARG A 102 -6.98 -5.92 -9.25
C ARG A 102 -8.11 -6.75 -8.64
N ALA A 103 -8.72 -6.25 -7.58
CA ALA A 103 -9.86 -6.88 -6.92
C ALA A 103 -11.21 -6.46 -7.51
N ASP A 104 -11.25 -5.46 -8.40
CA ASP A 104 -12.45 -4.84 -8.94
C ASP A 104 -13.35 -4.21 -7.87
N ILE A 105 -12.74 -3.48 -6.91
CA ILE A 105 -13.49 -2.79 -5.85
C ILE A 105 -14.43 -1.73 -6.45
N GLY A 106 -15.67 -1.71 -5.96
CA GLY A 106 -16.66 -0.68 -6.29
C GLY A 106 -17.82 -0.61 -5.28
N PRO A 107 -18.93 0.06 -5.65
CA PRO A 107 -20.11 0.27 -4.81
C PRO A 107 -20.82 -0.98 -4.28
N GLU A 108 -20.52 -2.16 -4.83
CA GLU A 108 -21.14 -3.44 -4.46
C GLU A 108 -20.16 -4.36 -3.71
N THR A 109 -19.02 -3.82 -3.26
CA THR A 109 -17.93 -4.64 -2.71
C THR A 109 -17.70 -4.36 -1.23
N ASN A 110 -18.15 -5.26 -0.36
CA ASN A 110 -17.80 -5.24 1.05
C ASN A 110 -16.37 -5.75 1.25
N VAL A 111 -15.55 -4.99 1.97
CA VAL A 111 -14.11 -5.21 2.07
C VAL A 111 -13.70 -5.60 3.49
N LEU A 112 -12.91 -6.68 3.60
CA LEU A 112 -12.14 -7.01 4.80
C LEU A 112 -10.67 -6.66 4.57
N VAL A 113 -10.03 -5.98 5.51
CA VAL A 113 -8.58 -5.73 5.50
C VAL A 113 -7.93 -6.42 6.69
N MET A 114 -7.02 -7.35 6.44
CA MET A 114 -6.21 -8.00 7.46
C MET A 114 -4.93 -7.21 7.68
N GLY A 115 -4.82 -6.55 8.84
CA GLY A 115 -3.71 -5.69 9.24
C GLY A 115 -4.04 -4.21 9.05
N ALA A 116 -3.90 -3.43 10.12
CA ALA A 116 -4.02 -1.97 10.20
C ALA A 116 -2.65 -1.27 10.20
N GLY A 117 -1.63 -1.90 9.62
CA GLY A 117 -0.38 -1.22 9.28
C GLY A 117 -0.53 -0.26 8.10
N PRO A 118 0.54 0.44 7.68
CA PRO A 118 0.49 1.45 6.62
C PRO A 118 -0.19 0.98 5.33
N ILE A 119 0.18 -0.22 4.85
CA ILE A 119 -0.39 -0.82 3.64
C ILE A 119 -1.89 -1.15 3.81
N GLY A 120 -2.28 -1.63 4.99
CA GLY A 120 -3.69 -1.87 5.31
C GLY A 120 -4.52 -0.60 5.28
N LEU A 121 -4.02 0.46 5.91
CA LEU A 121 -4.69 1.75 5.98
C LEU A 121 -4.82 2.42 4.61
N VAL A 122 -3.76 2.44 3.78
CA VAL A 122 -3.87 2.98 2.41
C VAL A 122 -4.76 2.12 1.51
N THR A 123 -4.82 0.80 1.74
CA THR A 123 -5.75 -0.08 1.02
C THR A 123 -7.20 0.19 1.41
N MET A 124 -7.47 0.41 2.71
CA MET A 124 -8.78 0.84 3.20
C MET A 124 -9.21 2.18 2.60
N LEU A 125 -8.32 3.18 2.63
CA LEU A 125 -8.58 4.51 2.05
C LEU A 125 -8.83 4.42 0.54
N ALA A 126 -8.03 3.63 -0.18
CA ALA A 126 -8.25 3.38 -1.59
C ALA A 126 -9.61 2.70 -1.83
N ALA A 127 -9.95 1.64 -1.10
CA ALA A 127 -11.22 0.93 -1.24
C ALA A 127 -12.42 1.87 -1.02
N ARG A 128 -12.35 2.74 -0.01
CA ARG A 128 -13.36 3.78 0.21
C ARG A 128 -13.45 4.73 -0.98
N ALA A 129 -12.31 5.17 -1.52
CA ALA A 129 -12.29 6.06 -2.67
C ALA A 129 -12.83 5.38 -3.96
N PHE A 130 -12.70 4.07 -4.11
CA PHE A 130 -13.35 3.29 -5.17
C PHE A 130 -14.85 3.08 -4.96
N GLY A 131 -15.37 3.43 -3.78
CA GLY A 131 -16.80 3.41 -3.48
C GLY A 131 -17.25 2.20 -2.64
N ALA A 132 -16.34 1.42 -2.07
CA ALA A 132 -16.72 0.30 -1.20
C ALA A 132 -17.69 0.78 -0.09
N PRO A 133 -18.89 0.19 0.03
CA PRO A 133 -19.91 0.65 0.95
C PRO A 133 -19.55 0.32 2.40
N ARG A 134 -18.91 -0.83 2.63
CA ARG A 134 -18.52 -1.29 3.96
C ARG A 134 -17.11 -1.83 3.98
N ILE A 135 -16.32 -1.36 4.95
CA ILE A 135 -14.92 -1.74 5.14
C ILE A 135 -14.69 -2.09 6.61
N LEU A 136 -14.31 -3.34 6.84
CA LEU A 136 -13.92 -3.84 8.15
C LEU A 136 -12.40 -4.06 8.14
N ILE A 137 -11.71 -3.62 9.18
CA ILE A 137 -10.29 -3.89 9.36
C ILE A 137 -10.05 -4.70 10.63
N VAL A 138 -9.04 -5.57 10.61
CA VAL A 138 -8.62 -6.34 11.78
C VAL A 138 -7.12 -6.18 12.02
N ASP A 139 -6.71 -6.21 13.28
CA ASP A 139 -5.31 -6.16 13.69
C ASP A 139 -5.19 -6.70 15.13
N VAL A 140 -3.97 -6.99 15.56
CA VAL A 140 -3.66 -7.39 16.93
C VAL A 140 -3.45 -6.18 17.85
N ASP A 141 -3.17 -5.01 17.28
CA ASP A 141 -2.82 -3.77 17.97
C ASP A 141 -4.01 -2.79 18.02
N ASP A 142 -4.49 -2.48 19.23
CA ASP A 142 -5.60 -1.54 19.47
C ASP A 142 -5.30 -0.11 19.02
N SER A 143 -4.03 0.32 19.10
CA SER A 143 -3.65 1.67 18.68
C SER A 143 -3.83 1.85 17.17
N ARG A 144 -3.46 0.82 16.39
CA ARG A 144 -3.65 0.81 14.93
C ARG A 144 -5.12 0.71 14.54
N LEU A 145 -5.90 -0.08 15.29
CA LEU A 145 -7.36 -0.16 15.08
C LEU A 145 -8.05 1.17 15.38
N THR A 146 -7.58 1.91 16.39
CA THR A 146 -8.08 3.26 16.68
C THR A 146 -7.81 4.20 15.51
N VAL A 147 -6.59 4.20 14.97
CA VAL A 147 -6.24 4.99 13.78
C VAL A 147 -7.13 4.62 12.59
N ALA A 148 -7.36 3.33 12.34
CA ALA A 148 -8.21 2.90 11.24
C ALA A 148 -9.67 3.36 11.39
N LYS A 149 -10.20 3.32 12.62
CA LYS A 149 -11.53 3.83 12.94
C LYS A 149 -11.63 5.33 12.72
N ASP A 150 -10.63 6.10 13.18
CA ASP A 150 -10.57 7.55 13.01
C ASP A 150 -10.45 7.95 11.52
N LEU A 151 -9.83 7.09 10.72
CA LEU A 151 -9.72 7.22 9.26
C LEU A 151 -10.97 6.72 8.48
N GLY A 152 -12.01 6.23 9.17
CA GLY A 152 -13.30 5.90 8.56
C GLY A 152 -13.54 4.43 8.22
N ALA A 153 -12.88 3.50 8.91
CA ALA A 153 -13.31 2.09 8.93
C ALA A 153 -14.72 1.99 9.56
N ASP A 154 -15.61 1.20 8.95
CA ASP A 154 -16.98 1.03 9.48
C ASP A 154 -16.99 0.12 10.71
N ALA A 155 -16.04 -0.81 10.78
CA ALA A 155 -15.84 -1.70 11.91
C ALA A 155 -14.35 -2.04 12.06
N VAL A 156 -13.94 -2.24 13.30
CA VAL A 156 -12.59 -2.70 13.65
C VAL A 156 -12.71 -3.88 14.61
N ILE A 157 -11.89 -4.92 14.42
CA ILE A 157 -11.87 -6.08 15.32
C ILE A 157 -10.43 -6.38 15.74
N LYS A 158 -10.25 -6.49 17.05
CA LYS A 158 -9.01 -7.03 17.62
C LYS A 158 -8.98 -8.55 17.44
N VAL A 159 -7.89 -9.03 16.85
CA VAL A 159 -7.61 -10.46 16.68
C VAL A 159 -6.35 -10.84 17.46
N SER A 160 -6.07 -12.13 17.59
CA SER A 160 -4.84 -12.65 18.20
C SER A 160 -3.81 -13.06 17.14
N THR A 161 -2.65 -13.55 17.57
CA THR A 161 -1.69 -14.25 16.68
C THR A 161 -1.88 -15.78 16.67
N ASN A 162 -2.79 -16.32 17.49
CA ASN A 162 -3.00 -17.75 17.65
C ASN A 162 -3.90 -18.32 16.54
N ILE A 163 -3.40 -19.31 15.80
CA ILE A 163 -4.11 -19.95 14.68
C ILE A 163 -5.40 -20.65 15.12
N GLN A 164 -5.51 -21.06 16.38
CA GLN A 164 -6.71 -21.74 16.90
C GLN A 164 -7.92 -20.80 17.04
N ASP A 165 -7.69 -19.49 17.01
CA ASP A 165 -8.77 -18.50 17.19
C ASP A 165 -9.48 -18.16 15.87
N VAL A 166 -9.02 -18.69 14.72
CA VAL A 166 -9.55 -18.36 13.38
C VAL A 166 -11.06 -18.52 13.30
N ASP A 167 -11.62 -19.65 13.75
CA ASP A 167 -13.06 -19.90 13.60
C ASP A 167 -13.91 -18.90 14.41
N VAL A 168 -13.46 -18.57 15.62
CA VAL A 168 -14.11 -17.57 16.48
C VAL A 168 -14.01 -16.18 15.85
N GLU A 169 -12.83 -15.80 15.38
CA GLU A 169 -12.58 -14.50 14.74
C GLU A 169 -13.37 -14.34 13.45
N VAL A 170 -13.46 -15.38 12.62
CA VAL A 170 -14.28 -15.38 11.39
C VAL A 170 -15.74 -15.12 11.73
N GLY A 171 -16.28 -15.77 12.76
CA GLY A 171 -17.66 -15.53 13.22
C GLY A 171 -17.89 -14.09 13.68
N LEU A 172 -16.93 -13.50 14.40
CA LEU A 172 -16.97 -12.09 14.80
C LEU A 172 -16.91 -11.15 13.59
N ILE A 173 -16.01 -11.41 12.65
CA ILE A 173 -15.83 -10.64 11.40
C ILE A 173 -17.11 -10.66 10.57
N GLN A 174 -17.70 -11.83 10.33
CA GLN A 174 -18.93 -11.97 9.56
C GLN A 174 -20.11 -11.26 10.24
N LYS A 175 -20.23 -11.39 11.56
CA LYS A 175 -21.26 -10.68 12.34
C LYS A 175 -21.11 -9.17 12.24
N ALA A 176 -19.89 -8.65 12.37
CA ALA A 176 -19.61 -7.22 12.30
C ALA A 176 -19.74 -6.64 10.88
N MET A 177 -19.50 -7.45 9.85
CA MET A 177 -19.77 -7.08 8.46
C MET A 177 -21.28 -6.99 8.19
N GLY A 178 -22.09 -7.84 8.82
CA GLY A 178 -23.55 -7.84 8.63
C GLY A 178 -24.00 -8.23 7.22
N GLY A 179 -23.10 -8.83 6.43
CA GLY A 179 -23.29 -9.21 5.03
C GLY A 179 -22.10 -10.06 4.54
N GLY A 180 -22.16 -10.51 3.28
CA GLY A 180 -21.05 -11.24 2.67
C GLY A 180 -19.82 -10.35 2.46
N ILE A 181 -18.63 -10.92 2.65
CA ILE A 181 -17.34 -10.25 2.38
C ILE A 181 -16.91 -10.60 0.96
N ASP A 182 -17.04 -9.64 0.05
CA ASP A 182 -16.73 -9.83 -1.37
C ASP A 182 -15.23 -9.92 -1.63
N VAL A 183 -14.46 -9.07 -0.96
CA VAL A 183 -13.01 -9.01 -1.11
C VAL A 183 -12.34 -8.91 0.25
N SER A 184 -11.33 -9.76 0.48
CA SER A 184 -10.41 -9.61 1.60
C SER A 184 -9.01 -9.23 1.10
N PHE A 185 -8.34 -8.29 1.76
CA PHE A 185 -6.93 -7.97 1.53
C PHE A 185 -6.10 -8.47 2.70
N ASP A 186 -5.16 -9.39 2.47
CA ASP A 186 -4.13 -9.72 3.44
C ASP A 186 -2.95 -8.76 3.29
N CYS A 187 -2.85 -7.80 4.19
CA CYS A 187 -1.78 -6.80 4.24
C CYS A 187 -0.70 -7.14 5.27
N ALA A 188 -0.81 -8.28 5.96
CA ALA A 188 0.15 -8.74 6.95
C ALA A 188 1.04 -9.89 6.44
N GLY A 189 0.48 -10.80 5.63
CA GLY A 189 1.24 -11.86 4.95
C GLY A 189 1.64 -13.03 5.85
N PHE A 190 0.80 -13.41 6.81
CA PHE A 190 1.01 -14.55 7.71
C PHE A 190 0.00 -15.68 7.47
N ASN A 191 0.38 -16.93 7.79
CA ASN A 191 -0.50 -18.09 7.61
C ASN A 191 -1.87 -17.89 8.25
N LYS A 192 -1.90 -17.31 9.46
CA LYS A 192 -3.14 -17.01 10.16
C LYS A 192 -3.99 -15.98 9.41
N THR A 193 -3.41 -14.85 9.01
CA THR A 193 -4.18 -13.76 8.36
C THR A 193 -4.77 -14.22 7.03
N MET A 194 -4.00 -14.96 6.25
CA MET A 194 -4.47 -15.55 4.99
C MET A 194 -5.53 -16.63 5.24
N THR A 195 -5.36 -17.49 6.26
CA THR A 195 -6.37 -18.49 6.65
C THR A 195 -7.69 -17.82 7.04
N THR A 196 -7.65 -16.81 7.91
CA THR A 196 -8.83 -16.03 8.31
C THR A 196 -9.49 -15.37 7.09
N ALA A 197 -8.71 -14.73 6.21
CA ALA A 197 -9.24 -14.09 5.00
C ALA A 197 -9.92 -15.08 4.06
N LEU A 198 -9.29 -16.24 3.80
CA LEU A 198 -9.86 -17.31 2.98
C LEU A 198 -11.16 -17.82 3.58
N THR A 199 -11.21 -18.09 4.87
CA THR A 199 -12.41 -18.62 5.54
C THR A 199 -13.54 -17.58 5.63
N ALA A 200 -13.22 -16.31 5.90
CA ALA A 200 -14.20 -15.24 6.06
C ALA A 200 -14.84 -14.77 4.73
N THR A 201 -14.08 -14.81 3.63
CA THR A 201 -14.53 -14.37 2.30
C THR A 201 -15.68 -15.24 1.81
N ARG A 202 -16.71 -14.63 1.23
CA ARG A 202 -17.88 -15.36 0.72
C ARG A 202 -17.53 -16.27 -0.47
N PRO A 203 -18.36 -17.28 -0.78
CA PRO A 203 -18.24 -18.02 -2.04
C PRO A 203 -18.26 -17.09 -3.27
N GLY A 204 -17.38 -17.35 -4.24
CA GLY A 204 -17.15 -16.51 -5.43
C GLY A 204 -16.48 -15.16 -5.14
N GLY A 205 -15.98 -14.94 -3.92
CA GLY A 205 -15.23 -13.73 -3.55
C GLY A 205 -13.73 -13.83 -3.87
N LYS A 206 -12.98 -12.79 -3.52
CA LYS A 206 -11.52 -12.73 -3.77
C LYS A 206 -10.74 -12.48 -2.49
N VAL A 207 -9.59 -13.14 -2.36
CA VAL A 207 -8.57 -12.83 -1.35
C VAL A 207 -7.32 -12.32 -2.06
N CYS A 208 -6.93 -11.09 -1.75
CA CYS A 208 -5.76 -10.43 -2.31
C CYS A 208 -4.58 -10.51 -1.34
N LEU A 209 -3.48 -11.12 -1.75
CA LEU A 209 -2.23 -11.13 -0.99
C LEU A 209 -1.43 -9.87 -1.33
N VAL A 210 -1.36 -8.92 -0.39
CA VAL A 210 -0.65 -7.65 -0.52
C VAL A 210 0.61 -7.64 0.33
N GLY A 211 0.51 -8.10 1.58
CA GLY A 211 1.62 -8.27 2.49
C GLY A 211 2.49 -9.46 2.09
N MET A 212 3.81 -9.26 2.07
CA MET A 212 4.78 -10.31 1.79
C MET A 212 5.53 -10.65 3.07
N GLY A 213 5.05 -11.66 3.79
CA GLY A 213 5.71 -12.17 4.99
C GLY A 213 6.72 -13.26 4.65
N HIS A 214 6.35 -14.52 4.91
CA HIS A 214 7.23 -15.67 4.71
C HIS A 214 7.33 -16.10 3.23
N HIS A 215 8.45 -16.75 2.88
CA HIS A 215 8.66 -17.33 1.53
C HIS A 215 7.61 -18.39 1.20
N GLU A 216 7.19 -19.19 2.18
CA GLU A 216 6.14 -20.20 2.05
C GLU A 216 5.06 -19.99 3.11
N MET A 217 3.82 -20.31 2.76
CA MET A 217 2.67 -20.22 3.64
C MET A 217 1.86 -21.51 3.59
N THR A 218 1.40 -21.99 4.75
CA THR A 218 0.46 -23.12 4.84
C THR A 218 -0.94 -22.58 5.10
N VAL A 219 -1.84 -22.74 4.13
CA VAL A 219 -3.19 -22.15 4.13
C VAL A 219 -4.23 -23.11 3.54
N PRO A 220 -5.52 -23.03 3.95
CA PRO A 220 -6.56 -23.97 3.53
C PRO A 220 -7.12 -23.67 2.13
N LEU A 221 -6.36 -23.98 1.07
CA LEU A 221 -6.80 -23.75 -0.30
C LEU A 221 -7.93 -24.68 -0.75
N THR A 222 -8.00 -25.93 -0.27
CA THR A 222 -9.05 -26.86 -0.70
C THR A 222 -10.46 -26.37 -0.31
N PRO A 223 -10.72 -25.93 0.94
CA PRO A 223 -12.00 -25.30 1.30
C PRO A 223 -12.29 -23.97 0.57
N ALA A 224 -11.25 -23.23 0.18
CA ALA A 224 -11.41 -22.01 -0.63
C ALA A 224 -11.83 -22.35 -2.07
N ALA A 225 -11.17 -23.34 -2.69
CA ALA A 225 -11.47 -23.83 -4.03
C ALA A 225 -12.89 -24.41 -4.11
N ALA A 226 -13.35 -25.14 -3.10
CA ALA A 226 -14.72 -25.65 -3.03
C ALA A 226 -15.80 -24.56 -3.02
N ARG A 227 -15.43 -23.31 -2.74
CA ARG A 227 -16.31 -22.13 -2.73
C ARG A 227 -15.96 -21.15 -3.86
N GLU A 228 -15.10 -21.54 -4.81
CA GLU A 228 -14.63 -20.69 -5.91
C GLU A 228 -14.06 -19.35 -5.44
N VAL A 229 -13.30 -19.34 -4.35
CA VAL A 229 -12.62 -18.14 -3.86
C VAL A 229 -11.31 -17.93 -4.63
N ASP A 230 -11.20 -16.80 -5.30
CA ASP A 230 -9.97 -16.43 -6.03
C ASP A 230 -8.87 -15.99 -5.07
N VAL A 231 -7.62 -16.39 -5.37
CA VAL A 231 -6.43 -15.88 -4.69
C VAL A 231 -5.62 -15.02 -5.65
N VAL A 232 -5.48 -13.73 -5.32
CA VAL A 232 -4.92 -12.71 -6.21
C VAL A 232 -3.66 -12.09 -5.59
N GLY A 233 -2.48 -12.39 -6.15
CA GLY A 233 -1.25 -11.74 -5.69
C GLY A 233 -1.15 -10.29 -6.16
N ILE A 234 -0.78 -9.36 -5.29
CA ILE A 234 -0.56 -7.96 -5.61
C ILE A 234 0.94 -7.66 -5.55
N PHE A 235 1.48 -7.04 -6.60
CA PHE A 235 2.91 -6.69 -6.65
C PHE A 235 3.09 -5.25 -7.09
N ARG A 236 3.49 -4.41 -6.14
CA ARG A 236 3.70 -2.97 -6.33
C ARG A 236 2.47 -2.34 -6.98
N TYR A 237 2.63 -1.76 -8.16
CA TYR A 237 1.57 -1.04 -8.86
C TYR A 237 1.91 -0.85 -10.33
N LYS A 238 0.89 -0.51 -11.12
CA LYS A 238 1.04 -0.04 -12.51
C LYS A 238 -0.01 1.01 -12.85
N ASN A 239 0.38 2.09 -13.52
CA ASN A 239 -0.48 3.18 -13.99
C ASN A 239 -1.36 3.78 -12.88
N THR A 240 -0.86 3.86 -11.64
CA THR A 240 -1.63 4.31 -10.45
C THR A 240 -1.38 5.77 -10.09
N TRP A 241 -0.17 6.27 -10.34
CA TRP A 241 0.32 7.56 -9.86
C TRP A 241 -0.58 8.76 -10.22
N PRO A 242 -1.08 8.91 -11.47
CA PRO A 242 -2.03 9.98 -11.78
C PRO A 242 -3.31 9.93 -10.95
N LEU A 243 -3.84 8.72 -10.68
CA LEU A 243 -5.05 8.58 -9.86
C LEU A 243 -4.77 8.85 -8.38
N CYS A 244 -3.62 8.42 -7.86
CA CYS A 244 -3.21 8.73 -6.49
C CYS A 244 -3.14 10.25 -6.28
N LEU A 245 -2.48 10.97 -7.20
CA LEU A 245 -2.41 12.42 -7.14
C LEU A 245 -3.78 13.08 -7.25
N GLU A 246 -4.68 12.56 -8.09
CA GLU A 246 -6.05 13.09 -8.16
C GLU A 246 -6.83 12.87 -6.86
N PHE A 247 -6.68 11.72 -6.20
CA PHE A 247 -7.31 11.47 -4.91
C PHE A 247 -6.79 12.40 -3.81
N LEU A 248 -5.48 12.68 -3.79
CA LEU A 248 -4.89 13.65 -2.86
C LEU A 248 -5.34 15.08 -3.17
N ARG A 249 -5.25 15.48 -4.44
CA ARG A 249 -5.64 16.82 -4.92
C ARG A 249 -7.08 17.16 -4.62
N SER A 250 -7.99 16.21 -4.85
CA SER A 250 -9.43 16.39 -4.63
C SER A 250 -9.83 16.28 -3.15
N GLY A 251 -8.92 15.87 -2.26
CA GLY A 251 -9.21 15.58 -0.85
C GLY A 251 -10.03 14.30 -0.66
N LYS A 252 -10.18 13.47 -1.69
CA LYS A 252 -10.90 12.19 -1.61
C LYS A 252 -10.18 11.17 -0.73
N ILE A 253 -8.85 11.29 -0.61
CA ILE A 253 -8.04 10.55 0.35
C ILE A 253 -7.15 11.57 1.09
N ASP A 254 -7.16 11.51 2.42
CA ASP A 254 -6.18 12.22 3.26
C ASP A 254 -5.17 11.22 3.84
N VAL A 255 -3.90 11.36 3.43
CA VAL A 255 -2.81 10.51 3.91
C VAL A 255 -2.04 11.12 5.08
N LYS A 256 -2.26 12.40 5.40
CA LYS A 256 -1.47 13.12 6.43
C LYS A 256 -1.55 12.47 7.81
N PRO A 257 -2.70 11.93 8.28
CA PRO A 257 -2.76 11.28 9.59
C PRO A 257 -1.90 10.01 9.69
N LEU A 258 -1.51 9.40 8.56
CA LEU A 258 -0.60 8.25 8.55
C LEU A 258 0.84 8.67 8.93
N ILE A 259 1.20 9.94 8.71
CA ILE A 259 2.54 10.49 8.93
C ILE A 259 2.74 10.86 10.40
N THR A 260 3.07 9.83 11.17
CA THR A 260 3.18 9.89 12.63
C THR A 260 4.48 10.52 13.13
N HIS A 261 5.59 10.32 12.43
CA HIS A 261 6.91 10.78 12.87
C HIS A 261 7.68 11.39 11.70
N ARG A 262 8.50 12.41 12.01
CA ARG A 262 9.35 13.14 11.06
C ARG A 262 10.74 13.25 11.66
N PHE A 263 11.75 12.92 10.87
CA PHE A 263 13.15 12.99 11.26
C PHE A 263 13.95 13.73 10.19
N GLY A 264 15.01 14.44 10.58
CA GLY A 264 15.98 15.01 9.65
C GLY A 264 16.93 13.96 9.08
N PHE A 265 17.96 14.43 8.39
CA PHE A 265 18.96 13.58 7.73
C PHE A 265 20.34 13.54 8.42
N SER A 266 20.40 13.88 9.72
CA SER A 266 21.60 13.63 10.51
C SER A 266 21.75 12.13 10.81
N GLN A 267 22.98 11.64 10.98
CA GLN A 267 23.24 10.22 11.29
C GLN A 267 22.40 9.71 12.47
N LYS A 268 22.34 10.52 13.54
CA LYS A 268 21.58 10.19 14.76
C LYS A 268 20.08 10.10 14.48
N GLU A 269 19.51 11.07 13.77
CA GLU A 269 18.08 11.05 13.45
C GLU A 269 17.71 9.91 12.50
N VAL A 270 18.61 9.55 11.59
CA VAL A 270 18.42 8.38 10.71
C VAL A 270 18.36 7.09 11.53
N GLU A 271 19.29 6.88 12.46
CA GLU A 271 19.27 5.73 13.37
C GLU A 271 17.98 5.68 14.21
N GLU A 272 17.61 6.80 14.85
CA GLU A 272 16.39 6.92 15.65
C GLU A 272 15.11 6.67 14.83
N ALA A 273 15.07 7.11 13.58
CA ALA A 273 13.95 6.87 12.68
C ALA A 273 13.75 5.38 12.37
N PHE A 274 14.84 4.67 12.07
CA PHE A 274 14.79 3.24 11.80
C PHE A 274 14.43 2.44 13.06
N GLU A 275 14.96 2.80 14.23
CA GLU A 275 14.56 2.19 15.50
C GLU A 275 13.08 2.42 15.82
N THR A 276 12.58 3.64 15.60
CA THR A 276 11.17 3.99 15.78
C THR A 276 10.28 3.16 14.86
N SER A 277 10.64 3.05 13.58
CA SER A 277 9.91 2.23 12.62
C SER A 277 9.94 0.74 12.98
N ALA A 278 11.07 0.22 13.48
CA ALA A 278 11.23 -1.19 13.81
C ALA A 278 10.48 -1.58 15.10
N ARG A 279 10.43 -0.68 16.10
CA ARG A 279 9.71 -0.91 17.36
C ARG A 279 8.20 -1.03 17.18
N GLY A 280 7.64 -0.32 16.20
CA GLY A 280 6.19 -0.28 15.97
C GLY A 280 5.44 0.48 17.06
N GLY A 281 4.20 0.07 17.35
CA GLY A 281 3.28 0.78 18.25
C GLY A 281 2.62 1.97 17.57
N ASN A 282 2.80 3.18 18.12
CA ASN A 282 2.20 4.41 17.59
C ASN A 282 2.85 4.91 16.28
N ALA A 283 3.94 4.29 15.82
CA ALA A 283 4.52 4.56 14.52
C ALA A 283 3.73 3.85 13.40
N ILE A 284 3.06 4.63 12.56
CA ILE A 284 2.43 4.16 11.32
C ILE A 284 3.38 4.42 10.16
N LYS A 285 3.53 5.69 9.77
CA LYS A 285 4.53 6.14 8.79
C LYS A 285 5.57 7.03 9.46
N VAL A 286 6.84 6.73 9.20
CA VAL A 286 7.99 7.55 9.56
C VAL A 286 8.50 8.22 8.28
N MET A 287 8.69 9.54 8.31
CA MET A 287 9.13 10.36 7.18
C MET A 287 10.50 10.96 7.44
N PHE A 288 11.32 11.06 6.40
CA PHE A 288 12.57 11.81 6.41
C PHE A 288 12.38 13.13 5.67
N ASN A 289 12.71 14.24 6.33
CA ASN A 289 12.73 15.57 5.74
C ASN A 289 14.19 15.95 5.50
N LEU A 290 14.60 15.79 4.24
CA LEU A 290 15.94 16.03 3.70
C LEU A 290 16.17 17.51 3.38
#